data_AF-A0A6J5GDS3-F1
#
_entry.id   AF-A0A6J5GDS3-F1
#
_cell.length_a   1.000
_cell.length_b   1.000
_cell.length_c   1.000
_cell.angle_alpha   90.00
_cell.angle_beta   90.00
_cell.angle_gamma   90.00
#
_symmetry.space_group_name_H-M   'P 1'
#
loop_
_entity.id
_entity.type
_entity.pdbx_description
1 polymer ?
#
loop_
_entity_poly.entity_id
_entity_poly.type
_entity_poly.pdbx_seq_one_letter_code
_entity_poly.pdbx_strand_id
1 'polypeptide(L)' 'MKKNTWIAIGICIALTLLVIDGSTGWGWADYRPLRNFDYFGLGISWLLFIFVLIRDRTRGEA' A
#
# COMPACT_ATOMS: atom_id res chain seq x y z
N MET A 1 -5.43 -18.65 -0.55
CA MET A 1 -4.53 -17.51 -0.22
C MET A 1 -3.33 -18.04 0.54
N LYS A 2 -2.21 -18.26 -0.16
CA LYS A 2 -0.94 -18.72 0.43
C LYS A 2 -0.45 -17.78 1.54
N LYS A 3 0.25 -18.34 2.54
CA LYS A 3 0.87 -17.60 3.66
C LYS A 3 1.72 -16.42 3.19
N ASN A 4 2.41 -16.57 2.06
CA ASN A 4 3.23 -15.52 1.45
C ASN A 4 2.40 -14.31 0.96
N THR A 5 1.19 -14.55 0.46
CA THR A 5 0.27 -13.49 0.01
C THR A 5 -0.19 -12.64 1.20
N TRP A 6 -0.47 -13.26 2.35
CA TRP A 6 -0.82 -12.52 3.58
C TRP A 6 0.35 -11.70 4.13
N ILE A 7 1.58 -12.21 4.05
CA ILE A 7 2.79 -11.46 4.42
C ILE A 7 2.95 -10.24 3.50
N ALA A 8 2.76 -10.42 2.19
CA ALA A 8 2.83 -9.31 1.23
C ALA A 8 1.77 -8.23 1.51
N ILE A 9 0.53 -8.64 1.81
CA ILE A 9 -0.55 -7.72 2.23
C ILE A 9 -0.13 -6.94 3.48
N GLY A 10 0.41 -7.63 4.49
CA GLY A 10 0.88 -7.00 5.73
C GLY A 10 1.97 -5.96 5.49
N ILE A 11 2.93 -6.24 4.61
CA ILE A 11 4.00 -5.31 4.24
C ILE A 11 3.44 -4.10 3.49
N CYS A 12 2.51 -4.28 2.54
CA CYS A 12 1.88 -3.17 1.84
C CYS A 12 1.12 -2.22 2.79
N ILE A 13 0.41 -2.78 3.78
CA ILE A 13 -0.29 -1.98 4.80
C ILE A 13 0.72 -1.21 5.65
N ALA A 14 1.80 -1.86 6.11
CA ALA A 14 2.84 -1.23 6.92
C ALA A 14 3.53 -0.06 6.17
N LEU A 15 3.86 -0.25 4.89
CA LEU A 15 4.44 0.80 4.05
C LEU A 15 3.44 1.96 3.82
N THR A 16 2.16 1.65 3.63
CA THR A 16 1.11 2.68 3.49
C THR A 16 1.02 3.53 4.76
N LEU A 17 1.02 2.89 5.94
CA LEU A 17 1.00 3.58 7.22
C LEU A 17 2.25 4.45 7.44
N LEU A 18 3.41 3.97 7.00
CA LEU A 18 4.68 4.70 7.11
C LEU A 18 4.69 5.96 6.24
N VAL A 19 4.09 5.90 5.05
CA VAL A 19 3.90 7.08 4.19
C VAL A 19 2.89 8.06 4.79
N ILE A 20 1.80 7.57 5.37
CA ILE A 20 0.81 8.41 6.07
C ILE A 20 1.48 9.13 7.25
N ASP A 21 2.22 8.41 8.09
CA ASP A 21 2.90 8.95 9.27
C ASP A 21 3.94 10.03 8.89
N GLY A 22 4.74 9.76 7.86
CA GLY A 22 5.68 10.73 7.29
C GLY A 22 5.00 11.96 6.67
N SER A 23 3.76 11.81 6.17
CA SER A 23 2.97 12.92 5.64
C SER A 23 2.31 13.77 6.72
N THR A 24 1.78 13.14 7.76
CA THR A 24 0.99 13.82 8.79
C THR A 24 1.86 14.48 9.83
N GLY A 25 3.18 14.24 9.80
CA GLY A 25 4.14 14.81 10.74
C GLY A 25 4.01 14.21 12.14
N TRP A 26 3.42 13.01 12.27
CA TRP A 26 3.28 12.34 13.57
C TRP A 26 4.62 11.82 14.11
N GLY A 27 5.60 11.57 13.24
CA GLY A 27 6.95 11.11 13.61
C GLY A 27 8.12 12.08 13.39
N TRP A 28 7.94 13.23 12.71
CA TRP A 28 9.03 14.16 12.37
C TRP A 28 8.60 15.63 12.47
N ALA A 29 9.55 16.49 12.87
CA ALA A 29 9.34 17.86 13.35
C ALA A 29 8.75 18.88 12.34
N ASP A 30 8.57 18.51 11.07
CA ASP A 30 8.04 19.42 10.04
C ASP A 30 6.88 18.78 9.28
N TYR A 31 5.69 19.38 9.39
CA TYR A 31 4.53 19.03 8.59
C TYR A 31 4.83 19.29 7.11
N ARG A 32 5.02 18.22 6.34
CA ARG A 32 5.14 18.30 4.90
C ARG A 32 3.86 17.73 4.28
N PRO A 33 2.96 18.57 3.73
CA PRO A 33 1.73 18.08 3.13
C PRO A 33 2.09 17.09 2.02
N LEU A 34 1.50 15.89 2.07
CA LEU A 34 1.63 14.91 0.98
C LEU A 34 1.22 15.60 -0.31
N ARG A 35 2.07 15.54 -1.32
CA ARG A 35 1.67 16.07 -2.62
C ARG A 35 0.56 15.18 -3.17
N ASN A 36 -0.36 15.78 -3.93
CA ASN A 36 -1.36 15.03 -4.69
C ASN A 36 -0.74 13.89 -5.53
N PHE A 37 0.51 14.06 -5.95
CA PHE A 37 1.29 13.04 -6.65
C PHE A 37 1.56 11.78 -5.79
N ASP A 38 1.85 11.93 -4.50
CA ASP A 38 2.11 10.80 -3.59
C ASP A 38 0.81 10.03 -3.28
N TYR A 39 -0.32 10.74 -3.14
CA TYR A 39 -1.65 10.12 -3.04
C TYR A 39 -2.00 9.32 -4.31
N PHE A 40 -1.67 9.86 -5.49
CA PHE A 40 -1.84 9.15 -6.75
C PHE A 40 -0.97 7.89 -6.83
N GLY A 41 0.28 7.96 -6.37
CA GLY A 41 1.20 6.83 -6.31
C GLY A 41 0.70 5.71 -5.39
N LEU A 42 0.19 6.06 -4.19
CA LEU A 42 -0.44 5.12 -3.27
C LEU A 42 -1.73 4.52 -3.86
N GLY A 43 -2.57 5.33 -4.51
CA GLY A 43 -3.80 4.87 -5.14
C GLY A 43 -3.54 3.88 -6.28
N ILE A 44 -2.58 4.17 -7.17
CA ILE A 44 -2.22 3.30 -8.30
C ILE A 44 -1.60 1.99 -7.82
N SER A 45 -0.73 2.04 -6.81
CA SER A 45 -0.11 0.83 -6.26
C SER A 45 -1.13 -0.09 -5.58
N TRP A 46 -2.10 0.46 -4.85
CA TRP A 46 -3.22 -0.33 -4.32
C TRP A 46 -4.12 -0.90 -5.41
N LEU A 47 -4.43 -0.14 -6.47
CA LEU A 47 -5.21 -0.63 -7.60
C LEU A 47 -4.54 -1.81 -8.30
N LEU A 48 -3.24 -1.70 -8.58
CA LEU A 48 -2.46 -2.79 -9.20
C LEU A 48 -2.37 -4.01 -8.26
N PHE A 49 -2.21 -3.78 -6.97
CA PHE A 49 -2.18 -4.85 -5.97
C PHE A 49 -3.51 -5.62 -5.91
N ILE A 50 -4.64 -4.91 -5.84
CA ILE A 50 -5.98 -5.49 -5.88
C ILE A 50 -6.20 -6.25 -7.20
N PHE A 51 -5.78 -5.67 -8.33
CA PHE A 51 -5.85 -6.33 -9.63
C PHE A 51 -5.08 -7.66 -9.65
N VAL A 52 -3.87 -7.68 -9.11
CA VAL A 52 -3.07 -8.92 -9.00
C VAL A 52 -3.76 -9.95 -8.12
N LEU A 53 -4.31 -9.55 -6.97
CA LEU A 53 -5.05 -10.47 -6.09
C LEU A 53 -6.30 -11.05 -6.77
N ILE A 54 -7.04 -10.25 -7.54
CA ILE A 54 -8.20 -10.71 -8.30
C ILE A 54 -7.78 -11.66 -9.43
N ARG A 55 -6.68 -11.34 -10.13
CA ARG A 55 -6.11 -12.19 -11.20
C ARG A 55 -5.62 -13.53 -10.64
N ASP A 56 -4.92 -13.52 -9.52
CA ASP A 56 -4.39 -14.73 -8.86
C ASP A 56 -5.54 -15.64 -8.39
N ARG A 57 -6.61 -15.03 -7.87
CA ARG A 57 -7.85 -15.73 -7.50
C ARG A 57 -8.58 -16.34 -8.69
N THR A 58 -8.67 -15.62 -9.80
CA THR A 58 -9.34 -16.12 -11.03
C THR A 58 -8.53 -17.20 -11.74
N ARG A 59 -7.21 -17.23 -11.56
CA ARG A 59 -6.33 -18.30 -12.06
C ARG A 59 -6.25 -19.53 -11.15
N GLY A 60 -6.85 -19.49 -9.96
CA GLY A 60 -6.81 -20.60 -9.01
C GLY A 60 -5.44 -20.79 -8.34
N GLU A 61 -4.55 -19.80 -8.45
CA GLU A 61 -3.18 -19.85 -7.89
C GLU A 61 -3.12 -19.38 -6.42
N ALA A 62 -4.26 -18.91 -5.89
CA ALA A 62 -4.39 -18.25 -4.59
C ALA A 62 -4.48 -19.18 -3.37
#